data_AF-A0A365H2A8-F1
#
_entry.id   AF-A0A365H2A8-F1
#
_cell.length_a   1.000
_cell.length_b   1.000
_cell.length_c   1.000
_cell.angle_alpha   90.00
_cell.angle_beta   90.00
_cell.angle_gamma   90.00
#
_symmetry.space_group_name_H-M   'P 1'
#
loop_
_entity.id
_entity.type
_entity.pdbx_description
1 polymer ?
#
loop_
_entity_poly.entity_id
_entity_poly.type
_entity_poly.pdbx_seq_one_letter_code
_entity_poly.pdbx_strand_id
1 'polypeptide(L)'
;MRRPANAKKFNGRVLVEWQNVTAGYDLDALWNYRDILREGYAWVGVSAQRVGVDQLRGWSPARYGDLDVTGAGQFTTDQLSYDIFSQAAQAIRSPQGTKLLGGLKAKTILAIGASQSAGRMVVYYDRVLPQIQPVFDGYGFIVGGAPTRVGKEPVFQVLSETDVRTPDRRADSNVFRRWEVAGSAHSGWDGQEYRGPLSERDLGGVTQYNCDRQPFSRMPIHQVTGTAYDHLARWAERGTPPPAAPVIQFNADGTKARDENGFVKGGIRLSQLTVPTALNDGDNSGESFCRLFGSYTPYDQATLKKLYPSKGRYVAAVVATDLRNIRAGYITPADAALNLKDALAADLGK
;
A
#
# COMPACT_ATOMS: atom_id res chain seq x y z
N MET A 1 -5.40 14.23 -8.35
CA MET A 1 -5.84 13.10 -9.21
C MET A 1 -4.75 12.77 -10.22
N ARG A 2 -4.50 11.49 -10.44
CA ARG A 2 -3.56 10.94 -11.42
C ARG A 2 -4.25 9.84 -12.22
N ARG A 3 -4.06 9.77 -13.53
CA ARG A 3 -4.79 8.84 -14.42
C ARG A 3 -3.99 8.55 -15.70
N PRO A 4 -4.34 7.50 -16.47
CA PRO A 4 -3.69 7.24 -17.75
C PRO A 4 -3.83 8.43 -18.70
N ALA A 5 -2.73 8.81 -19.36
CA ALA A 5 -2.71 9.91 -20.32
C ALA A 5 -3.63 9.62 -21.52
N ASN A 6 -3.60 8.37 -22.01
CA ASN A 6 -4.55 7.89 -23.02
C ASN A 6 -5.81 7.35 -22.35
N ALA A 7 -6.95 8.01 -22.58
CA ALA A 7 -8.25 7.63 -22.04
C ALA A 7 -8.66 6.18 -22.38
N LYS A 8 -8.20 5.63 -23.51
CA LYS A 8 -8.47 4.23 -23.91
C LYS A 8 -7.82 3.20 -22.98
N LYS A 9 -6.80 3.61 -22.21
CA LYS A 9 -6.14 2.74 -21.21
C LYS A 9 -6.83 2.78 -19.85
N PHE A 10 -7.83 3.63 -19.65
CA PHE A 10 -8.59 3.66 -18.40
C PHE A 10 -9.47 2.41 -18.27
N ASN A 11 -9.29 1.65 -17.20
CA ASN A 11 -9.99 0.39 -16.97
C ASN A 11 -11.40 0.56 -16.35
N GLY A 12 -11.83 1.81 -16.09
CA GLY A 12 -13.11 2.09 -15.43
C GLY A 12 -13.05 2.10 -13.90
N ARG A 13 -11.89 1.84 -13.30
CA ARG A 13 -11.72 1.70 -11.85
C ARG A 13 -10.98 2.89 -11.25
N VAL A 14 -11.46 3.37 -10.11
CA VAL A 14 -10.89 4.51 -9.40
C VAL A 14 -10.49 4.08 -8.01
N LEU A 15 -9.24 4.36 -7.65
CA LEU A 15 -8.74 4.29 -6.28
C LEU A 15 -8.89 5.66 -5.64
N VAL A 16 -9.66 5.75 -4.56
CA VAL A 16 -9.85 6.97 -3.78
C VAL A 16 -9.09 6.81 -2.47
N GLU A 17 -7.94 7.46 -2.39
CA GLU A 17 -7.06 7.36 -1.24
C GLU A 17 -7.39 8.44 -0.21
N TRP A 18 -7.68 8.03 1.02
CA TRP A 18 -7.64 8.95 2.15
C TRP A 18 -6.17 9.30 2.42
N GLN A 19 -5.77 10.54 2.10
CA GLN A 19 -4.38 10.97 2.24
C GLN A 19 -3.93 10.89 3.70
N ASN A 20 -2.79 10.25 3.91
CA ASN A 20 -2.24 10.07 5.25
C ASN A 20 -1.47 11.33 5.66
N VAL A 21 -1.80 11.89 6.83
CA VAL A 21 -1.19 13.14 7.33
C VAL A 21 -0.18 12.95 8.46
N THR A 22 0.24 11.72 8.75
CA THR A 22 1.13 11.40 9.89
C THR A 22 2.48 12.11 9.83
N ALA A 23 2.96 12.48 8.64
CA ALA A 23 4.19 13.26 8.47
C ALA A 23 4.00 14.78 8.59
N GLY A 24 2.79 15.25 8.94
CA GLY A 24 2.47 16.68 9.04
C GLY A 24 1.99 17.33 7.73
N TYR A 25 1.79 16.53 6.69
CA TYR A 25 1.29 16.93 5.36
C TYR A 25 0.66 15.73 4.65
N ASP A 26 -0.08 15.94 3.57
CA ASP A 26 -0.67 14.84 2.79
C ASP A 26 0.41 13.98 2.11
N LEU A 27 0.42 12.70 2.46
CA LEU A 27 1.31 11.71 1.88
C LEU A 27 0.64 10.95 0.73
N ASP A 28 1.38 10.87 -0.36
CA ASP A 28 1.26 9.80 -1.36
C ASP A 28 1.70 8.46 -0.74
N ALA A 29 0.88 7.89 0.14
CA ALA A 29 1.22 6.66 0.86
C ALA A 29 0.99 5.42 -0.01
N LEU A 30 -0.10 5.39 -0.79
CA LEU A 30 -0.47 4.25 -1.64
C LEU A 30 -0.33 4.53 -3.14
N TRP A 31 0.12 5.71 -3.51
CA TRP A 31 0.42 5.98 -4.90
C TRP A 31 1.64 5.20 -5.37
N ASN A 32 1.44 4.32 -6.36
CA ASN A 32 2.50 3.68 -7.12
C ASN A 32 2.18 3.78 -8.62
N TYR A 33 2.96 4.59 -9.35
CA TYR A 33 2.71 4.80 -10.78
C TYR A 33 2.92 3.54 -11.63
N ARG A 34 3.81 2.62 -11.21
CA ARG A 34 4.18 1.43 -11.98
C ARG A 34 3.04 0.43 -12.06
N ASP A 35 2.22 0.35 -11.03
CA ASP A 35 1.10 -0.60 -10.98
C ASP A 35 -0.22 0.09 -11.32
N ILE A 36 -0.52 1.22 -10.67
CA ILE A 36 -1.81 1.91 -10.82
C ILE A 36 -2.05 2.33 -12.28
N LEU A 37 -1.08 3.02 -12.91
CA LEU A 37 -1.26 3.50 -14.28
C LEU A 37 -1.11 2.39 -15.32
N ARG A 38 -0.31 1.36 -15.03
CA ARG A 38 -0.12 0.21 -15.92
C ARG A 38 -1.41 -0.60 -16.04
N GLU A 39 -2.06 -0.89 -14.91
CA GLU A 39 -3.33 -1.61 -14.88
C GLU A 39 -4.53 -0.73 -15.29
N GLY A 40 -4.29 0.57 -15.51
CA GLY A 40 -5.27 1.49 -16.08
C GLY A 40 -6.19 2.18 -15.07
N TYR A 41 -5.84 2.17 -13.78
CA TYR A 41 -6.60 2.84 -12.74
C TYR A 41 -6.46 4.36 -12.82
N ALA A 42 -7.52 5.07 -12.44
CA ALA A 42 -7.40 6.45 -11.97
C ALA A 42 -7.22 6.45 -10.44
N TRP A 43 -6.42 7.39 -9.93
CA TRP A 43 -6.17 7.57 -8.50
C TRP A 43 -6.55 8.99 -8.08
N VAL A 44 -7.25 9.11 -6.95
CA VAL A 44 -7.70 10.36 -6.35
C VAL A 44 -7.32 10.36 -4.89
N GLY A 45 -6.23 11.06 -4.54
CA GLY A 45 -5.95 11.43 -3.15
C GLY A 45 -6.92 12.50 -2.67
N VAL A 46 -7.49 12.30 -1.48
CA VAL A 46 -8.40 13.23 -0.80
C VAL A 46 -7.74 13.79 0.45
N SER A 47 -7.43 15.08 0.42
CA SER A 47 -7.01 15.88 1.57
C SER A 47 -8.19 16.13 2.51
N ALA A 48 -8.53 15.14 3.33
CA ALA A 48 -9.75 15.18 4.15
C ALA A 48 -9.53 15.82 5.53
N GLN A 49 -8.27 16.04 5.93
CA GLN A 49 -7.90 16.42 7.29
C GLN A 49 -7.24 17.79 7.34
N ARG A 50 -7.44 18.50 8.45
CA ARG A 50 -6.86 19.82 8.69
C ARG A 50 -5.36 19.84 8.48
N VAL A 51 -4.62 18.87 9.02
CA VAL A 51 -3.14 18.85 8.95
C VAL A 51 -2.65 18.94 7.50
N GLY A 52 -3.23 18.17 6.59
CA GLY A 52 -2.88 18.21 5.17
C GLY A 52 -3.27 19.54 4.52
N VAL A 53 -4.49 20.01 4.76
CA VAL A 53 -5.01 21.25 4.17
C VAL A 53 -4.28 22.50 4.70
N ASP A 54 -4.00 22.58 6.00
CA ASP A 54 -3.26 23.67 6.63
C ASP A 54 -1.82 23.74 6.05
N GLN A 55 -1.17 22.59 5.81
CA GLN A 55 0.14 22.58 5.15
C GLN A 55 0.04 23.07 3.70
N LEU A 56 -0.96 22.63 2.92
CA LEU A 56 -1.17 23.10 1.55
C LEU A 56 -1.41 24.61 1.48
N ARG A 57 -2.20 25.16 2.42
CA ARG A 57 -2.45 26.60 2.55
C ARG A 57 -1.15 27.38 2.78
N GLY A 58 -0.26 26.86 3.63
CA GLY A 58 1.06 27.46 3.86
C GLY A 58 2.00 27.32 2.66
N TRP A 59 2.01 26.16 2.00
CA TRP A 59 2.91 25.85 0.89
C TRP A 59 2.58 26.62 -0.40
N SER A 60 1.28 26.78 -0.73
CA SER A 60 0.85 27.56 -1.88
C SER A 60 -0.41 28.40 -1.56
N PRO A 61 -0.24 29.53 -0.85
CA PRO A 61 -1.37 30.35 -0.40
C PRO A 61 -2.25 30.86 -1.54
N ALA A 62 -1.66 31.24 -2.67
CA ALA A 62 -2.40 31.73 -3.83
C ALA A 62 -3.33 30.68 -4.46
N ARG A 63 -3.01 29.39 -4.28
CA ARG A 63 -3.79 28.29 -4.86
C ARG A 63 -4.74 27.64 -3.85
N TYR A 64 -4.31 27.54 -2.60
CA TYR A 64 -5.00 26.74 -1.58
C TYR A 64 -5.46 27.55 -0.37
N GLY A 65 -5.12 28.84 -0.27
CA GLY A 65 -5.31 29.67 0.92
C GLY A 65 -6.74 29.72 1.46
N ASP A 66 -7.73 29.54 0.58
CA ASP A 66 -9.16 29.57 0.90
C ASP A 66 -9.75 28.18 1.20
N LEU A 67 -8.95 27.11 1.12
CA LEU A 67 -9.42 25.77 1.51
C LEU A 67 -9.75 25.74 3.00
N ASP A 68 -10.91 25.18 3.32
CA ASP A 68 -11.36 24.97 4.69
C ASP A 68 -12.05 23.61 4.82
N VAL A 69 -11.61 22.84 5.81
CA VAL A 69 -12.18 21.53 6.17
C VAL A 69 -12.78 21.54 7.58
N THR A 70 -13.01 22.73 8.14
CA THR A 70 -13.50 22.94 9.50
C THR A 70 -14.92 23.52 9.55
N GLY A 71 -15.50 23.88 8.40
CA GLY A 71 -16.83 24.50 8.35
C GLY A 71 -16.82 25.86 9.06
N ALA A 72 -15.93 26.75 8.60
CA ALA A 72 -15.66 28.06 9.20
C ALA A 72 -15.30 27.98 10.70
N GLY A 73 -14.51 26.98 11.08
CA GLY A 73 -14.04 26.79 12.46
C GLY A 73 -15.00 26.08 13.40
N GLN A 74 -16.18 25.65 12.94
CA GLN A 74 -17.17 24.95 13.77
C GLN A 74 -16.72 23.52 14.16
N PHE A 75 -15.93 22.87 13.32
CA PHE A 75 -15.48 21.48 13.46
C PHE A 75 -13.95 21.39 13.37
N THR A 76 -13.27 21.48 14.51
CA THR A 76 -11.81 21.60 14.57
C THR A 76 -11.06 20.29 14.79
N THR A 77 -11.76 19.15 14.95
CA THR A 77 -11.15 17.84 15.24
C THR A 77 -11.37 16.83 14.10
N ASP A 78 -11.34 17.33 12.86
CA ASP A 78 -11.54 16.55 11.62
C ASP A 78 -12.89 15.81 11.57
N GLN A 79 -13.94 16.29 12.24
CA GLN A 79 -15.25 15.63 12.19
C GLN A 79 -15.80 15.58 10.75
N LEU A 80 -15.59 16.65 9.98
CA LEU A 80 -16.05 16.77 8.59
C LEU A 80 -15.28 15.89 7.60
N SER A 81 -14.12 15.35 7.98
CA SER A 81 -13.29 14.56 7.05
C SER A 81 -14.00 13.34 6.47
N TYR A 82 -14.92 12.71 7.22
CA TYR A 82 -15.71 11.58 6.73
C TYR A 82 -16.73 11.99 5.67
N ASP A 83 -17.35 13.17 5.84
CA ASP A 83 -18.26 13.74 4.86
C ASP A 83 -17.49 14.20 3.62
N ILE A 84 -16.33 14.85 3.79
CA ILE A 84 -15.45 15.25 2.69
C ILE A 84 -15.04 14.02 1.87
N PHE A 85 -14.64 12.92 2.54
CA PHE A 85 -14.27 11.68 1.86
C PHE A 85 -15.45 11.05 1.10
N SER A 86 -16.65 11.08 1.69
CA SER A 86 -17.89 10.62 1.02
C SER A 86 -18.23 11.47 -0.20
N GLN A 87 -18.17 12.79 -0.07
CA GLN A 87 -18.50 13.74 -1.13
C GLN A 87 -17.50 13.67 -2.29
N ALA A 88 -16.21 13.43 -2.00
CA ALA A 88 -15.22 13.19 -3.04
C ALA A 88 -15.60 11.96 -3.91
N ALA A 89 -16.06 10.88 -3.28
CA ALA A 89 -16.54 9.70 -4.00
C ALA A 89 -17.84 9.97 -4.77
N GLN A 90 -18.78 10.71 -4.19
CA GLN A 90 -20.01 11.13 -4.86
C GLN A 90 -19.73 12.00 -6.10
N ALA A 91 -18.78 12.93 -6.00
CA ALA A 91 -18.37 13.78 -7.12
C ALA A 91 -17.72 12.99 -8.27
N ILE A 92 -17.11 11.83 -7.96
CA ILE A 92 -16.61 10.90 -8.98
C ILE A 92 -17.75 10.09 -9.60
N ARG A 93 -18.69 9.58 -8.79
CA ARG A 93 -19.79 8.71 -9.21
C ARG A 93 -20.84 9.45 -10.02
N SER A 94 -21.25 10.62 -9.54
CA SER A 94 -22.35 11.44 -10.05
C SER A 94 -21.90 12.90 -10.13
N PRO A 95 -21.00 13.25 -11.07
CA PRO A 95 -20.41 14.58 -11.15
C PRO A 95 -21.48 15.65 -11.41
N GLN A 96 -21.55 16.64 -10.52
CA GLN A 96 -22.31 17.87 -10.69
C GLN A 96 -21.31 19.03 -10.90
N GLY A 97 -21.46 19.80 -11.97
CA GLY A 97 -20.51 20.86 -12.33
C GLY A 97 -19.17 20.29 -12.82
N THR A 98 -18.08 20.57 -12.08
CA THR A 98 -16.71 20.19 -12.46
C THR A 98 -16.54 18.68 -12.51
N LYS A 99 -16.20 18.14 -13.68
CA LYS A 99 -15.94 16.71 -13.87
C LYS A 99 -14.53 16.36 -13.41
N LEU A 100 -14.39 15.83 -12.19
CA LEU A 100 -13.09 15.46 -11.60
C LEU A 100 -12.28 14.51 -12.50
N LEU A 101 -12.94 13.58 -13.19
CA LEU A 101 -12.29 12.64 -14.11
C LEU A 101 -12.30 13.11 -15.59
N GLY A 102 -12.70 14.35 -15.86
CA GLY A 102 -12.89 14.86 -17.21
C GLY A 102 -13.94 14.02 -17.97
N GLY A 103 -13.54 13.46 -19.11
CA GLY A 103 -14.41 12.60 -19.93
C GLY A 103 -14.47 11.13 -19.50
N LEU A 104 -13.68 10.71 -18.50
CA LEU A 104 -13.67 9.31 -18.05
C LEU A 104 -14.90 9.01 -17.19
N LYS A 105 -15.43 7.79 -17.32
CA LYS A 105 -16.59 7.32 -16.55
C LYS A 105 -16.17 6.20 -15.59
N ALA A 106 -16.20 6.49 -14.29
CA ALA A 106 -15.96 5.47 -13.27
C ALA A 106 -17.10 4.44 -13.27
N LYS A 107 -16.73 3.16 -13.24
CA LYS A 107 -17.63 2.01 -13.04
C LYS A 107 -17.48 1.43 -11.64
N THR A 108 -16.28 1.48 -11.09
CA THR A 108 -15.94 0.96 -9.75
C THR A 108 -15.08 1.98 -9.03
N ILE A 109 -15.43 2.31 -7.79
CA ILE A 109 -14.76 3.27 -6.93
C ILE A 109 -14.40 2.56 -5.63
N LEU A 110 -13.10 2.42 -5.36
CA LEU A 110 -12.57 1.71 -4.20
C LEU A 110 -11.98 2.74 -3.22
N ALA A 111 -12.40 2.67 -1.96
CA ALA A 111 -11.75 3.43 -0.89
C ALA A 111 -10.48 2.71 -0.46
N ILE A 112 -9.35 3.43 -0.40
CA ILE A 112 -8.08 2.89 0.10
C ILE A 112 -7.46 3.82 1.14
N GLY A 113 -6.80 3.25 2.13
CA GLY A 113 -6.13 3.99 3.18
C GLY A 113 -4.97 3.21 3.75
N ALA A 114 -3.98 3.93 4.27
CA ALA A 114 -2.74 3.36 4.80
C ALA A 114 -2.50 3.82 6.23
N SER A 115 -2.06 2.92 7.12
CA SER A 115 -1.61 3.30 8.46
C SER A 115 -2.68 4.12 9.22
N GLN A 116 -2.39 5.37 9.60
CA GLN A 116 -3.34 6.28 10.23
C GLN A 116 -4.61 6.52 9.39
N SER A 117 -4.51 6.70 8.07
CA SER A 117 -5.70 6.90 7.24
C SER A 117 -6.52 5.61 7.08
N ALA A 118 -5.91 4.44 7.18
CA ALA A 118 -6.64 3.18 7.34
C ALA A 118 -7.45 3.18 8.65
N GLY A 119 -6.87 3.69 9.74
CA GLY A 119 -7.58 3.88 11.02
C GLY A 119 -8.78 4.83 10.93
N ARG A 120 -8.66 5.95 10.20
CA ARG A 120 -9.81 6.82 9.87
C ARG A 120 -10.86 6.06 9.07
N MET A 121 -10.44 5.29 8.08
CA MET A 121 -11.35 4.45 7.29
C MET A 121 -12.03 3.35 8.12
N VAL A 122 -11.42 2.85 9.19
CA VAL A 122 -12.08 1.92 10.12
C VAL A 122 -13.29 2.62 10.76
N VAL A 123 -13.12 3.85 11.26
CA VAL A 123 -14.22 4.63 11.82
C VAL A 123 -15.28 4.93 10.77
N TYR A 124 -14.86 5.33 9.56
CA TYR A 124 -15.76 5.54 8.43
C TYR A 124 -16.63 4.30 8.16
N TYR A 125 -15.99 3.14 8.04
CA TYR A 125 -16.68 1.89 7.73
C TYR A 125 -17.60 1.43 8.87
N ASP A 126 -17.12 1.44 10.11
CA ASP A 126 -17.86 0.91 11.25
C ASP A 126 -19.00 1.85 11.69
N ARG A 127 -18.82 3.17 11.56
CA ARG A 127 -19.71 4.17 12.16
C ARG A 127 -20.44 5.05 11.15
N VAL A 128 -19.82 5.46 10.05
CA VAL A 128 -20.42 6.42 9.10
C VAL A 128 -21.19 5.71 8.00
N LEU A 129 -20.58 4.69 7.37
CA LEU A 129 -21.19 3.92 6.29
C LEU A 129 -22.61 3.38 6.60
N PRO A 130 -22.94 2.84 7.80
CA PRO A 130 -24.31 2.41 8.09
C PRO A 130 -25.36 3.54 8.14
N GLN A 131 -24.94 4.81 8.15
CA GLN A 131 -25.83 5.98 8.24
C GLN A 131 -26.05 6.66 6.88
N ILE A 132 -25.35 6.21 5.83
CA ILE A 132 -25.39 6.84 4.51
C ILE A 132 -25.65 5.80 3.42
N GLN A 133 -26.03 6.28 2.22
CA GLN A 133 -25.98 5.42 1.04
C GLN A 133 -24.51 5.09 0.71
N PRO A 134 -24.17 3.82 0.45
CA PRO A 134 -22.81 3.45 0.06
C PRO A 134 -22.33 4.20 -1.19
N VAL A 135 -21.17 4.84 -1.10
CA VAL A 135 -20.56 5.61 -2.20
C VAL A 135 -19.33 4.92 -2.82
N PHE A 136 -18.79 3.91 -2.12
CA PHE A 136 -17.69 3.06 -2.57
C PHE A 136 -18.19 1.63 -2.80
N ASP A 137 -17.54 0.91 -3.70
CA ASP A 137 -17.89 -0.48 -4.04
C ASP A 137 -17.02 -1.50 -3.27
N GLY A 138 -15.94 -1.05 -2.62
CA GLY A 138 -15.05 -1.89 -1.81
C GLY A 138 -13.99 -1.08 -1.03
N TYR A 139 -13.40 -1.69 -0.01
CA TYR A 139 -12.54 -1.01 0.97
C TYR A 139 -11.19 -1.75 1.16
N GLY A 140 -10.09 -1.07 0.85
CA GLY A 140 -8.72 -1.56 1.01
C GLY A 140 -8.02 -0.91 2.21
N PHE A 141 -7.56 -1.73 3.15
CA PHE A 141 -6.83 -1.32 4.36
C PHE A 141 -5.38 -1.80 4.26
N ILE A 142 -4.46 -0.89 4.00
CA ILE A 142 -3.07 -1.23 3.73
C ILE A 142 -2.22 -0.84 4.94
N VAL A 143 -1.33 -1.72 5.39
CA VAL A 143 -0.39 -1.49 6.51
C VAL A 143 -1.06 -0.84 7.73
N GLY A 144 -2.29 -1.25 8.04
CA GLY A 144 -3.14 -0.62 9.04
C GLY A 144 -4.29 -1.50 9.50
N GLY A 145 -5.01 -1.04 10.53
CA GLY A 145 -6.17 -1.76 11.06
C GLY A 145 -7.29 -1.91 10.04
N ALA A 146 -8.08 -2.98 10.19
CA ALA A 146 -9.28 -3.23 9.39
C ALA A 146 -10.54 -3.19 10.29
N PRO A 147 -11.72 -2.92 9.72
CA PRO A 147 -12.95 -2.77 10.47
C PRO A 147 -13.38 -4.06 11.16
N THR A 148 -14.04 -3.90 12.29
CA THR A 148 -14.57 -5.02 13.08
C THR A 148 -16.00 -5.37 12.68
N ARG A 149 -16.77 -4.39 12.17
CA ARG A 149 -18.13 -4.61 11.68
C ARG A 149 -18.11 -5.59 10.50
N VAL A 150 -19.05 -6.53 10.51
CA VAL A 150 -19.31 -7.41 9.37
C VAL A 150 -20.43 -6.78 8.54
N GLY A 151 -20.03 -6.10 7.46
CA GLY A 151 -20.96 -5.52 6.48
C GLY A 151 -21.22 -6.46 5.30
N LYS A 152 -21.81 -5.93 4.24
CA LYS A 152 -21.98 -6.63 2.95
C LYS A 152 -20.86 -6.30 1.96
N GLU A 153 -20.12 -5.23 2.24
CA GLU A 153 -19.13 -4.63 1.38
C GLU A 153 -17.80 -5.43 1.43
N PRO A 154 -17.12 -5.61 0.29
CA PRO A 154 -15.79 -6.19 0.27
C PRO A 154 -14.77 -5.42 1.10
N VAL A 155 -14.11 -6.09 2.04
CA VAL A 155 -13.00 -5.55 2.84
C VAL A 155 -11.74 -6.37 2.58
N PHE A 156 -10.67 -5.69 2.15
CA PHE A 156 -9.38 -6.33 1.92
C PHE A 156 -8.29 -5.63 2.75
N GLN A 157 -7.71 -6.37 3.69
CA GLN A 157 -6.56 -5.93 4.48
C GLN A 157 -5.25 -6.51 3.91
N VAL A 158 -4.26 -5.67 3.67
CA VAL A 158 -2.90 -6.10 3.29
C VAL A 158 -1.92 -5.53 4.31
N LEU A 159 -1.19 -6.40 5.01
CA LEU A 159 -0.23 -6.03 6.05
C LEU A 159 1.20 -6.34 5.61
N SER A 160 2.11 -5.46 6.00
CA SER A 160 3.54 -5.77 5.96
C SER A 160 3.95 -6.69 7.12
N GLU A 161 5.16 -7.23 7.10
CA GLU A 161 5.70 -7.95 8.26
C GLU A 161 5.76 -7.04 9.49
N THR A 162 6.07 -5.74 9.33
CA THR A 162 6.05 -4.75 10.43
C THR A 162 4.70 -4.69 11.14
N ASP A 163 3.61 -4.80 10.39
CA ASP A 163 2.25 -4.54 10.87
C ASP A 163 1.57 -5.74 11.51
N VAL A 164 2.11 -6.95 11.28
CA VAL A 164 1.62 -8.17 11.91
C VAL A 164 2.21 -8.26 13.31
N ARG A 165 1.49 -7.66 14.28
CA ARG A 165 1.94 -7.50 15.67
C ARG A 165 1.50 -8.61 16.63
N THR A 166 0.48 -9.38 16.25
CA THR A 166 -0.13 -10.43 17.08
C THR A 166 -0.52 -11.61 16.20
N PRO A 167 -0.52 -12.85 16.74
CA PRO A 167 -1.12 -13.99 16.06
C PRO A 167 -2.65 -13.86 15.91
N ASP A 168 -3.31 -13.01 16.71
CA ASP A 168 -4.75 -12.80 16.64
C ASP A 168 -5.17 -12.18 15.32
N ARG A 169 -6.15 -12.81 14.66
CA ARG A 169 -6.62 -12.39 13.35
C ARG A 169 -8.11 -12.64 13.20
N ARG A 170 -8.76 -11.71 12.52
CA ARG A 170 -10.08 -11.95 11.95
C ARG A 170 -9.93 -13.04 10.88
N ALA A 171 -10.72 -14.10 10.97
CA ALA A 171 -10.75 -15.12 9.95
C ALA A 171 -11.27 -14.56 8.62
N ASP A 172 -10.70 -15.05 7.53
CA ASP A 172 -11.21 -14.78 6.18
C ASP A 172 -12.70 -15.20 6.06
N SER A 173 -13.46 -14.48 5.24
CA SER A 173 -14.88 -14.76 5.00
C SER A 173 -15.30 -14.38 3.57
N ASN A 174 -16.60 -14.43 3.29
CA ASN A 174 -17.19 -13.97 2.04
C ASN A 174 -17.20 -12.44 1.88
N VAL A 175 -16.79 -11.67 2.90
CA VAL A 175 -16.69 -10.20 2.86
C VAL A 175 -15.37 -9.65 3.39
N PHE A 176 -14.49 -10.51 3.93
CA PHE A 176 -13.18 -10.09 4.47
C PHE A 176 -12.05 -11.00 3.99
N ARG A 177 -10.97 -10.40 3.49
CA ARG A 177 -9.70 -11.07 3.20
C ARG A 177 -8.54 -10.35 3.84
N ARG A 178 -7.56 -11.11 4.33
CA ARG A 178 -6.29 -10.59 4.86
C ARG A 178 -5.09 -11.25 4.18
N TRP A 179 -4.15 -10.43 3.73
CA TRP A 179 -2.84 -10.86 3.26
C TRP A 179 -1.73 -10.26 4.13
N GLU A 180 -0.67 -11.03 4.32
CA GLU A 180 0.50 -10.66 5.12
C GLU A 180 1.75 -10.93 4.30
N VAL A 181 2.58 -9.91 4.08
CA VAL A 181 3.72 -10.00 3.15
C VAL A 181 5.03 -10.12 3.93
N ALA A 182 5.66 -11.29 3.85
CA ALA A 182 6.89 -11.60 4.56
C ALA A 182 8.06 -10.73 4.07
N GLY A 183 8.93 -10.30 4.99
CA GLY A 183 10.10 -9.45 4.76
C GLY A 183 9.77 -7.99 4.45
N SER A 184 8.50 -7.60 4.37
CA SER A 184 8.11 -6.24 3.98
C SER A 184 7.96 -5.28 5.16
N ALA A 185 8.14 -4.00 4.88
CA ALA A 185 8.03 -2.93 5.88
C ALA A 185 6.76 -2.10 5.74
N HIS A 186 6.33 -1.49 6.84
CA HIS A 186 5.21 -0.54 6.87
C HIS A 186 5.45 0.66 5.93
N SER A 187 6.69 1.15 5.86
CA SER A 187 7.14 2.13 4.89
C SER A 187 8.54 1.75 4.36
N GLY A 188 8.55 0.92 3.32
CA GLY A 188 9.75 0.39 2.68
C GLY A 188 10.37 1.30 1.60
N TRP A 189 11.39 0.78 0.93
CA TRP A 189 12.25 1.51 0.00
C TRP A 189 11.49 2.21 -1.14
N ASP A 190 10.60 1.51 -1.86
CA ASP A 190 9.93 2.06 -3.05
C ASP A 190 9.17 3.36 -2.76
N GLY A 191 8.48 3.42 -1.62
CA GLY A 191 7.73 4.61 -1.22
C GLY A 191 8.66 5.78 -0.88
N GLN A 192 9.81 5.50 -0.26
CA GLN A 192 10.80 6.52 0.09
C GLN A 192 11.51 7.06 -1.15
N GLU A 193 11.92 6.17 -2.06
CA GLU A 193 12.55 6.55 -3.32
C GLU A 193 11.60 7.45 -4.15
N TYR A 194 10.32 7.09 -4.24
CA TYR A 194 9.32 7.90 -4.93
C TYR A 194 9.13 9.30 -4.29
N ARG A 195 9.07 9.36 -2.96
CA ARG A 195 8.80 10.62 -2.25
C ARG A 195 10.03 11.53 -2.13
N GLY A 196 11.25 11.03 -2.29
CA GLY A 196 12.48 11.82 -2.17
C GLY A 196 12.45 13.14 -2.95
N PRO A 197 12.22 13.13 -4.28
CA PRO A 197 12.13 14.35 -5.07
C PRO A 197 10.96 15.28 -4.68
N LEU A 198 9.86 14.72 -4.14
CA LEU A 198 8.74 15.52 -3.63
C LEU A 198 9.11 16.22 -2.33
N SER A 199 9.80 15.53 -1.42
CA SER A 199 10.30 16.13 -0.18
C SER A 199 11.35 17.23 -0.45
N GLU A 200 12.23 17.05 -1.43
CA GLU A 200 13.14 18.11 -1.86
C GLU A 200 12.39 19.36 -2.34
N ARG A 201 11.40 19.17 -3.22
CA ARG A 201 10.59 20.27 -3.77
C ARG A 201 9.73 20.97 -2.72
N ASP A 202 9.07 20.20 -1.85
CA ASP A 202 7.99 20.70 -0.98
C ASP A 202 8.45 21.06 0.42
N LEU A 203 9.50 20.39 0.92
CA LEU A 203 9.96 20.49 2.31
C LEU A 203 11.41 20.98 2.42
N GLY A 204 12.09 21.21 1.29
CA GLY A 204 13.48 21.68 1.27
C GLY A 204 14.53 20.60 1.52
N GLY A 205 14.14 19.32 1.53
CA GLY A 205 15.09 18.21 1.63
C GLY A 205 14.47 16.87 2.02
N VAL A 206 15.24 15.80 1.87
CA VAL A 206 14.87 14.45 2.32
C VAL A 206 15.28 14.27 3.78
N THR A 207 14.32 13.94 4.64
CA THR A 207 14.57 13.63 6.05
C THR A 207 15.52 12.43 6.16
N GLN A 208 16.61 12.62 6.92
CA GLN A 208 17.52 11.55 7.28
C GLN A 208 17.05 10.89 8.58
N TYR A 209 17.17 9.57 8.67
CA TYR A 209 16.73 8.80 9.83
C TYR A 209 17.91 8.04 10.44
N ASN A 210 18.10 8.22 11.74
CA ASN A 210 19.11 7.49 12.51
C ASN A 210 18.48 6.22 13.10
N CYS A 211 18.47 5.15 12.30
CA CYS A 211 17.95 3.84 12.70
C CYS A 211 19.09 2.90 13.08
N ASP A 212 18.82 1.97 13.99
CA ASP A 212 19.85 1.05 14.50
C ASP A 212 20.37 0.08 13.42
N ARG A 213 19.51 -0.28 12.46
CA ARG A 213 19.86 -1.05 11.27
C ARG A 213 19.58 -0.23 10.02
N GLN A 214 20.31 -0.52 8.93
CA GLN A 214 20.09 0.08 7.62
C GLN A 214 18.58 0.03 7.28
N PRO A 215 17.89 1.18 7.23
CA PRO A 215 16.43 1.20 7.14
C PRO A 215 15.95 0.89 5.72
N PHE A 216 14.64 0.71 5.62
CA PHE A 216 13.90 0.50 4.39
C PHE A 216 14.13 -0.88 3.78
N SER A 217 13.31 -1.84 4.21
CA SER A 217 13.16 -3.11 3.49
C SER A 217 12.88 -2.84 2.01
N ARG A 218 13.51 -3.65 1.15
CA ARG A 218 13.40 -3.62 -0.31
C ARG A 218 12.42 -4.68 -0.83
N MET A 219 11.60 -5.26 0.04
CA MET A 219 10.52 -6.14 -0.37
C MET A 219 9.48 -5.33 -1.15
N PRO A 220 9.14 -5.70 -2.40
CA PRO A 220 8.22 -4.92 -3.23
C PRO A 220 6.75 -5.20 -2.86
N ILE A 221 6.34 -4.83 -1.65
CA ILE A 221 4.96 -4.97 -1.16
C ILE A 221 3.94 -4.31 -2.10
N HIS A 222 4.38 -3.29 -2.85
CA HIS A 222 3.56 -2.60 -3.84
C HIS A 222 2.96 -3.54 -4.90
N GLN A 223 3.70 -4.58 -5.32
CA GLN A 223 3.21 -5.60 -6.28
C GLN A 223 2.01 -6.37 -5.71
N VAL A 224 2.08 -6.71 -4.43
CA VAL A 224 1.00 -7.41 -3.71
C VAL A 224 -0.18 -6.47 -3.49
N THR A 225 0.05 -5.21 -3.13
CA THR A 225 -1.04 -4.23 -2.95
C THR A 225 -1.74 -3.90 -4.27
N GLY A 226 -0.99 -3.76 -5.37
CA GLY A 226 -1.54 -3.54 -6.70
C GLY A 226 -2.42 -4.71 -7.13
N THR A 227 -1.93 -5.94 -6.94
CA THR A 227 -2.72 -7.16 -7.18
C THR A 227 -3.94 -7.26 -6.27
N ALA A 228 -3.83 -6.80 -5.03
CA ALA A 228 -4.96 -6.75 -4.09
C ALA A 228 -6.06 -5.79 -4.55
N TYR A 229 -5.72 -4.64 -5.14
CA TYR A 229 -6.70 -3.71 -5.74
C TYR A 229 -7.45 -4.33 -6.90
N ASP A 230 -6.78 -5.14 -7.70
CA ASP A 230 -7.38 -5.90 -8.79
C ASP A 230 -8.38 -6.93 -8.28
N HIS A 231 -8.02 -7.70 -7.25
CA HIS A 231 -8.95 -8.63 -6.62
C HIS A 231 -10.10 -7.91 -5.94
N LEU A 232 -9.85 -6.80 -5.24
CA LEU A 232 -10.90 -6.00 -4.61
C LEU A 232 -11.90 -5.47 -5.64
N ALA A 233 -11.43 -4.99 -6.79
CA ALA A 233 -12.29 -4.57 -7.88
C ALA A 233 -13.14 -5.73 -8.42
N ARG A 234 -12.53 -6.90 -8.67
CA ARG A 234 -13.28 -8.09 -9.12
C ARG A 234 -14.30 -8.57 -8.08
N TRP A 235 -13.98 -8.44 -6.80
CA TRP A 235 -14.87 -8.78 -5.71
C TRP A 235 -16.09 -7.85 -5.68
N ALA A 236 -15.87 -6.54 -5.80
CA ALA A 236 -16.93 -5.55 -5.90
C ALA A 236 -17.79 -5.73 -7.17
N GLU A 237 -17.16 -6.03 -8.31
CA GLU A 237 -17.85 -6.16 -9.61
C GLU A 237 -18.64 -7.47 -9.75
N ARG A 238 -18.11 -8.58 -9.21
CA ARG A 238 -18.58 -9.94 -9.53
C ARG A 238 -18.75 -10.86 -8.33
N GLY A 239 -18.56 -10.38 -7.11
CA GLY A 239 -18.64 -11.20 -5.90
C GLY A 239 -17.53 -12.26 -5.79
N THR A 240 -16.46 -12.17 -6.58
CA THR A 240 -15.34 -13.13 -6.56
C THR A 240 -14.32 -12.73 -5.48
N PRO A 241 -14.23 -13.44 -4.34
CA PRO A 241 -13.30 -13.07 -3.28
C PRO A 241 -11.84 -13.30 -3.71
N PRO A 242 -10.89 -12.49 -3.19
CA PRO A 242 -9.46 -12.76 -3.33
C PRO A 242 -9.09 -14.16 -2.78
N PRO A 243 -8.03 -14.79 -3.29
CA PRO A 243 -7.55 -16.06 -2.75
C PRO A 243 -7.04 -15.87 -1.31
N ALA A 244 -7.14 -16.92 -0.49
CA ALA A 244 -6.51 -16.94 0.82
C ALA A 244 -4.98 -16.90 0.70
N ALA A 245 -4.31 -16.46 1.77
CA ALA A 245 -2.85 -16.43 1.83
C ALA A 245 -2.29 -17.13 3.08
N PRO A 246 -1.06 -17.66 3.00
CA PRO A 246 -0.33 -18.04 4.20
C PRO A 246 -0.17 -16.84 5.13
N VAL A 247 -0.24 -17.11 6.42
CA VAL A 247 -0.06 -16.12 7.50
C VAL A 247 1.34 -16.22 8.10
N ILE A 248 1.85 -15.11 8.62
CA ILE A 248 3.07 -15.04 9.41
C ILE A 248 2.89 -15.86 10.69
N GLN A 249 3.92 -16.65 11.00
CA GLN A 249 3.94 -17.53 12.15
C GLN A 249 4.53 -16.82 13.37
N PHE A 250 4.05 -17.22 14.55
CA PHE A 250 4.51 -16.71 15.84
C PHE A 250 4.99 -17.87 16.70
N ASN A 251 6.00 -17.59 17.53
CA ASN A 251 6.44 -18.46 18.61
C ASN A 251 5.45 -18.36 19.78
N ALA A 252 5.56 -19.29 20.75
CA ALA A 252 4.71 -19.30 21.94
C ALA A 252 4.87 -18.06 22.83
N ASP A 253 6.02 -17.38 22.75
CA ASP A 253 6.31 -16.13 23.47
C ASP A 253 5.75 -14.87 22.79
N GLY A 254 5.03 -15.02 21.67
CA GLY A 254 4.44 -13.91 20.92
C GLY A 254 5.41 -13.19 19.98
N THR A 255 6.66 -13.63 19.87
CA THR A 255 7.59 -13.14 18.84
C THR A 255 7.29 -13.76 17.47
N LYS A 256 7.60 -13.06 16.39
CA LYS A 256 7.48 -13.63 15.03
C LYS A 256 8.48 -14.77 14.87
N ALA A 257 8.01 -15.94 14.42
CA ALA A 257 8.87 -17.08 14.20
C ALA A 257 9.76 -16.84 12.97
N ARG A 258 11.07 -16.99 13.14
CA ARG A 258 12.06 -16.82 12.05
C ARG A 258 12.68 -18.17 11.68
N ASP A 259 13.11 -18.30 10.43
CA ASP A 259 13.90 -19.43 9.95
C ASP A 259 15.40 -19.26 10.29
N GLU A 260 16.21 -20.27 9.95
CA GLU A 260 17.65 -20.27 10.21
C GLU A 260 18.42 -19.14 9.53
N ASN A 261 17.83 -18.52 8.49
CA ASN A 261 18.41 -17.41 7.75
C ASN A 261 17.85 -16.04 8.22
N GLY A 262 17.02 -16.03 9.26
CA GLY A 262 16.45 -14.82 9.86
C GLY A 262 15.17 -14.30 9.18
N PHE A 263 14.68 -14.94 8.12
CA PHE A 263 13.41 -14.54 7.51
C PHE A 263 12.24 -14.99 8.35
N VAL A 264 11.18 -14.17 8.42
CA VAL A 264 9.94 -14.60 9.07
C VAL A 264 9.37 -15.84 8.37
N LYS A 265 8.81 -16.77 9.13
CA LYS A 265 8.11 -17.95 8.61
C LYS A 265 6.67 -17.61 8.24
N GLY A 266 6.17 -18.23 7.17
CA GLY A 266 4.84 -17.97 6.64
C GLY A 266 4.76 -16.69 5.80
N GLY A 267 3.55 -16.14 5.70
CA GLY A 267 3.24 -14.99 4.85
C GLY A 267 3.31 -15.29 3.34
N ILE A 268 2.93 -14.31 2.52
CA ILE A 268 3.24 -14.26 1.10
C ILE A 268 4.75 -14.05 0.95
N ARG A 269 5.41 -14.96 0.24
CA ARG A 269 6.86 -14.94 0.02
C ARG A 269 7.17 -14.63 -1.44
N LEU A 270 7.64 -13.41 -1.71
CA LEU A 270 8.06 -12.99 -3.04
C LEU A 270 9.43 -13.56 -3.41
N SER A 271 9.84 -13.41 -4.68
CA SER A 271 11.14 -13.87 -5.15
C SER A 271 12.30 -13.19 -4.41
N GLN A 272 12.15 -11.92 -4.00
CA GLN A 272 13.15 -11.19 -3.21
C GLN A 272 13.38 -11.79 -1.82
N LEU A 273 12.45 -12.61 -1.32
CA LEU A 273 12.58 -13.33 -0.05
C LEU A 273 13.02 -14.78 -0.27
N THR A 274 12.41 -15.45 -1.25
CA THR A 274 12.63 -16.89 -1.51
C THR A 274 13.94 -17.17 -2.23
N VAL A 275 14.43 -16.19 -2.98
CA VAL A 275 15.70 -16.21 -3.71
C VAL A 275 16.51 -14.98 -3.29
N PRO A 276 16.89 -14.89 -2.01
CA PRO A 276 17.40 -13.66 -1.42
C PRO A 276 18.80 -13.32 -1.93
N THR A 277 19.01 -12.03 -2.23
CA THR A 277 20.35 -11.42 -2.36
C THR A 277 20.70 -10.55 -1.14
N ALA A 278 19.77 -10.48 -0.19
CA ALA A 278 19.84 -9.68 1.03
C ALA A 278 18.82 -10.22 2.04
N LEU A 279 19.06 -9.99 3.32
CA LEU A 279 18.05 -10.14 4.36
C LEU A 279 17.16 -8.90 4.37
N ASN A 280 15.87 -9.09 4.09
CA ASN A 280 14.83 -8.08 4.25
C ASN A 280 13.98 -8.47 5.47
N ASP A 281 13.84 -7.54 6.41
CA ASP A 281 13.15 -7.74 7.69
C ASP A 281 12.11 -6.62 7.86
N GLY A 282 10.93 -6.95 8.39
CA GLY A 282 9.90 -5.96 8.72
C GLY A 282 10.19 -5.18 10.01
N ASP A 283 11.12 -5.63 10.85
CA ASP A 283 11.43 -4.99 12.12
C ASP A 283 12.62 -4.03 11.99
N ASN A 284 12.66 -2.97 12.80
CA ASN A 284 13.82 -2.10 13.03
C ASN A 284 13.57 -1.26 14.31
N SER A 285 14.57 -0.53 14.77
CA SER A 285 14.53 0.31 15.97
C SER A 285 15.34 1.59 15.76
N GLY A 286 15.28 2.50 16.73
CA GLY A 286 15.87 3.84 16.66
C GLY A 286 14.82 4.95 16.75
N GLU A 287 15.21 6.15 16.35
CA GLU A 287 14.42 7.36 16.52
C GLU A 287 13.14 7.39 15.67
N SER A 288 12.11 8.11 16.15
CA SER A 288 10.94 8.50 15.37
C SER A 288 10.25 7.32 14.66
N PHE A 289 10.29 7.29 13.33
CA PHE A 289 9.64 6.31 12.47
C PHE A 289 10.49 5.08 12.14
N CYS A 290 11.70 4.94 12.69
CA CYS A 290 12.59 3.80 12.38
C CYS A 290 11.91 2.44 12.54
N ARG A 291 11.07 2.27 13.57
CA ARG A 291 10.25 1.07 13.80
C ARG A 291 9.26 0.70 12.69
N LEU A 292 9.08 1.57 11.68
CA LEU A 292 8.19 1.38 10.53
C LEU A 292 8.93 1.03 9.24
N PHE A 293 10.25 1.15 9.21
CA PHE A 293 11.01 1.06 7.96
C PHE A 293 11.51 -0.33 7.65
N GLY A 294 11.42 -1.26 8.61
CA GLY A 294 12.12 -2.53 8.50
C GLY A 294 13.61 -2.32 8.29
N SER A 295 14.31 -3.37 7.86
CA SER A 295 15.74 -3.28 7.56
C SER A 295 16.13 -4.06 6.31
N TYR A 296 17.28 -3.68 5.78
CA TYR A 296 17.90 -4.30 4.62
C TYR A 296 19.37 -4.57 4.91
N THR A 297 19.79 -5.83 4.79
CA THR A 297 21.20 -6.23 4.91
C THR A 297 21.63 -6.97 3.65
N PRO A 298 22.46 -6.37 2.77
CA PRO A 298 22.92 -7.03 1.56
C PRO A 298 23.81 -8.23 1.90
N TYR A 299 23.71 -9.30 1.13
CA TYR A 299 24.68 -10.39 1.22
C TYR A 299 25.99 -9.99 0.53
N ASP A 300 27.11 -10.47 1.08
CA ASP A 300 28.41 -10.30 0.44
C ASP A 300 28.56 -11.20 -0.79
N GLN A 301 29.56 -10.90 -1.61
CA GLN A 301 29.81 -11.64 -2.86
C GLN A 301 30.13 -13.12 -2.62
N ALA A 302 30.76 -13.46 -1.49
CA ALA A 302 31.07 -14.85 -1.14
C ALA A 302 29.79 -15.66 -0.88
N THR A 303 28.86 -15.10 -0.11
CA THR A 303 27.53 -15.66 0.17
C THR A 303 26.73 -15.80 -1.11
N LEU A 304 26.70 -14.75 -1.94
CA LEU A 304 26.00 -14.77 -3.23
C LEU A 304 26.54 -15.84 -4.18
N LYS A 305 27.87 -16.02 -4.27
CA LYS A 305 28.50 -17.08 -5.07
C LYS A 305 28.17 -18.48 -4.56
N LYS A 306 28.07 -18.66 -3.24
CA LYS A 306 27.68 -19.92 -2.61
C LYS A 306 26.21 -20.26 -2.88
N LEU A 307 25.31 -19.29 -2.75
CA LEU A 307 23.87 -19.46 -3.00
C LEU A 307 23.57 -19.64 -4.50
N TYR A 308 24.24 -18.85 -5.34
CA TYR A 308 23.99 -18.80 -6.78
C TYR A 308 25.30 -18.98 -7.56
N PRO A 309 25.72 -20.24 -7.81
CA PRO A 309 26.93 -20.53 -8.58
C PRO A 309 26.91 -19.99 -10.03
N SER A 310 25.74 -19.62 -10.54
CA SER A 310 25.62 -18.89 -11.80
C SER A 310 24.40 -17.98 -11.80
N LYS A 311 24.49 -16.89 -12.58
CA LYS A 311 23.37 -15.98 -12.82
C LYS A 311 22.13 -16.68 -13.39
N GLY A 312 22.34 -17.68 -14.27
CA GLY A 312 21.25 -18.47 -14.83
C GLY A 312 20.43 -19.22 -13.78
N ARG A 313 21.09 -19.79 -12.75
CA ARG A 313 20.40 -20.46 -11.64
C ARG A 313 19.58 -19.48 -10.79
N TYR A 314 20.14 -18.31 -10.50
CA TYR A 314 19.42 -17.25 -9.79
C TYR A 314 18.16 -16.81 -10.56
N VAL A 315 18.31 -16.47 -11.84
CA VAL A 315 17.18 -16.03 -12.69
C VAL A 315 16.12 -17.13 -12.80
N ALA A 316 16.51 -18.39 -13.00
CA ALA A 316 15.56 -19.50 -13.06
C ALA A 316 14.77 -19.68 -11.74
N ALA A 317 15.42 -19.50 -10.59
CA ALA A 317 14.77 -19.55 -9.28
C ALA A 317 13.79 -18.39 -9.06
N VAL A 318 14.15 -17.17 -9.50
CA VAL A 318 13.25 -16.00 -9.46
C VAL A 318 12.01 -16.27 -10.31
N VAL A 319 12.18 -16.66 -11.57
CA VAL A 319 11.07 -16.98 -12.49
C VAL A 319 10.18 -18.08 -11.92
N ALA A 320 10.77 -19.17 -11.41
CA ALA A 320 10.00 -20.26 -10.83
C ALA A 320 9.17 -19.81 -9.62
N THR A 321 9.70 -18.90 -8.79
CA THR A 321 9.00 -18.34 -7.64
C THR A 321 7.86 -17.43 -8.07
N ASP A 322 8.12 -16.53 -9.01
CA ASP A 322 7.11 -15.59 -9.48
C ASP A 322 5.98 -16.27 -10.24
N LEU A 323 6.26 -17.34 -11.00
CA LEU A 323 5.21 -18.17 -11.60
C LEU A 323 4.31 -18.83 -10.56
N ARG A 324 4.85 -19.21 -9.38
CA ARG A 324 4.03 -19.70 -8.27
C ARG A 324 3.17 -18.58 -7.67
N ASN A 325 3.75 -17.39 -7.47
CA ASN A 325 3.01 -16.23 -6.94
C ASN A 325 1.91 -15.74 -7.91
N ILE A 326 2.13 -15.80 -9.23
CA ILE A 326 1.10 -15.54 -10.24
C ILE A 326 -0.04 -16.56 -10.12
N ARG A 327 0.27 -17.86 -10.07
CA ARG A 327 -0.75 -18.92 -9.95
C ARG A 327 -1.54 -18.81 -8.65
N ALA A 328 -0.89 -18.42 -7.56
CA ALA A 328 -1.54 -18.16 -6.28
C ALA A 328 -2.32 -16.83 -6.26
N GLY A 329 -2.11 -15.97 -7.26
CA GLY A 329 -2.79 -14.70 -7.42
C GLY A 329 -2.25 -13.58 -6.53
N TYR A 330 -0.99 -13.65 -6.07
CA TYR A 330 -0.38 -12.65 -5.19
C TYR A 330 0.38 -11.55 -5.93
N ILE A 331 0.80 -11.79 -7.17
CA ILE A 331 1.39 -10.79 -8.08
C ILE A 331 0.82 -10.95 -9.50
N THR A 332 0.94 -9.93 -10.33
CA THR A 332 0.56 -9.98 -11.75
C THR A 332 1.71 -10.51 -12.63
N PRO A 333 1.42 -10.95 -13.87
CA PRO A 333 2.46 -11.24 -14.86
C PRO A 333 3.38 -10.06 -15.15
N ALA A 334 2.88 -8.81 -15.06
CA ALA A 334 3.68 -7.61 -15.26
C ALA A 334 4.68 -7.39 -14.11
N ASP A 335 4.27 -7.66 -12.87
CA ASP A 335 5.16 -7.62 -11.70
C ASP A 335 6.30 -8.64 -11.84
N ALA A 336 5.98 -9.87 -12.25
CA ALA A 336 6.99 -10.90 -12.51
C ALA A 336 7.96 -10.51 -13.64
N ALA A 337 7.49 -9.79 -14.66
CA ALA A 337 8.36 -9.27 -15.72
C ALA A 337 9.33 -8.20 -15.21
N LEU A 338 8.90 -7.35 -14.26
CA LEU A 338 9.79 -6.40 -13.58
C LEU A 338 10.83 -7.14 -12.72
N ASN A 339 10.40 -8.12 -11.93
CA ASN A 339 11.31 -8.93 -11.12
C ASN A 339 12.34 -9.68 -11.99
N LEU A 340 11.93 -10.20 -13.14
CA LEU A 340 12.84 -10.82 -14.12
C LEU A 340 13.87 -9.81 -14.64
N LYS A 341 13.42 -8.59 -14.99
CA LYS A 341 14.32 -7.52 -15.44
C LYS A 341 15.37 -7.19 -14.36
N ASP A 342 14.94 -7.06 -13.11
CA ASP A 342 15.84 -6.78 -11.99
C ASP A 342 16.79 -7.94 -11.73
N ALA A 343 16.30 -9.19 -11.86
CA ALA A 343 17.14 -10.37 -11.72
C ALA A 343 18.20 -10.49 -12.82
N LEU A 344 17.86 -10.10 -14.06
CA LEU A 344 18.79 -10.01 -15.18
C LEU A 344 19.79 -8.86 -15.02
N ALA A 345 19.46 -7.81 -14.26
CA ALA A 345 20.37 -6.70 -13.97
C ALA A 345 21.30 -6.98 -12.78
N ALA A 346 20.97 -7.94 -11.92
CA ALA A 346 21.76 -8.26 -10.73
C ALA A 346 23.22 -8.64 -11.06
N ASP A 347 24.16 -8.13 -10.26
CA ASP A 347 25.59 -8.42 -10.36
C ASP A 347 25.93 -9.69 -9.53
N LEU A 348 25.70 -10.85 -10.16
CA LEU A 348 25.92 -12.17 -9.58
C LEU A 348 26.82 -13.00 -10.51
N GLY A 349 27.91 -13.53 -9.97
CA GLY A 349 28.71 -14.57 -10.61
C GLY A 349 29.47 -14.13 -11.88
N LYS A 350 30.29 -13.08 -11.79
CA LYS A 350 31.48 -12.98 -12.65
C LYS A 350 32.52 -14.01 -12.25
#